data_AF-A0A2M7N1X2-F1
#
_entry.id   AF-A0A2M7N1X2-F1
#
_cell.length_a   1.000
_cell.length_b   1.000
_cell.length_c   1.000
_cell.angle_alpha   90.00
_cell.angle_beta   90.00
_cell.angle_gamma   90.00
#
_symmetry.space_group_name_H-M   'P 1'
#
loop_
_entity.id
_entity.type
_entity.pdbx_description
1 polymer ?
#
loop_
_entity_poly.entity_id
_entity_poly.type
_entity_poly.pdbx_seq_one_letter_code
_entity_poly.pdbx_strand_id
1 'polypeptide(L)'
;MKIGDTGFSTNCGWDVVIEQAKMEARKAGGNVLKIIKHLPPNAMGSACDRITAKILKVENPDELSKIKENKISIVDSTWNYAKLFVYRQGGVGALVGYDLYLGDSVICRVKSNSKQEIKITKKGMNTLWAKTEAKAEVPIDIEFGREYYLRCSMGMGVMVGRPKLQLVDRMQGKLEYNLIKSK
;
A
#
# COMPACT_ATOMS: atom_id res chain seq x y z
N MET A 1 18.44 -11.41 -7.86
CA MET A 1 17.58 -12.50 -7.35
C MET A 1 16.17 -12.34 -7.93
N LYS A 2 15.56 -13.44 -8.39
CA LYS A 2 14.16 -13.50 -8.80
C LYS A 2 13.45 -14.44 -7.82
N ILE A 3 12.37 -13.98 -7.19
CA ILE A 3 11.53 -14.82 -6.33
C ILE A 3 10.20 -14.99 -7.02
N GLY A 4 9.84 -16.24 -7.27
CA GLY A 4 8.62 -16.65 -7.93
C GLY A 4 8.34 -18.13 -7.66
N ASP A 5 7.05 -18.41 -7.49
CA ASP A 5 6.40 -19.65 -7.05
C ASP A 5 7.13 -20.97 -7.41
N THR A 6 7.46 -21.77 -6.39
CA THR A 6 7.81 -23.19 -6.50
C THR A 6 6.55 -24.04 -6.31
N GLY A 7 5.58 -23.90 -7.22
CA GLY A 7 4.59 -24.92 -7.57
C GLY A 7 3.55 -25.42 -6.56
N PHE A 8 3.61 -25.14 -5.26
CA PHE A 8 2.69 -25.75 -4.28
C PHE A 8 2.37 -24.91 -3.02
N SER A 9 2.76 -23.64 -2.96
CA SER A 9 2.52 -22.78 -1.79
C SER A 9 1.26 -21.91 -1.96
N THR A 10 0.21 -22.20 -1.19
CA THR A 10 -1.06 -21.45 -1.18
C THR A 10 -0.99 -20.09 -0.46
N ASN A 11 0.14 -19.76 0.17
CA ASN A 11 0.32 -18.53 0.94
C ASN A 11 1.49 -17.72 0.39
N CYS A 12 1.25 -17.00 -0.70
CA CYS A 12 2.29 -16.34 -1.50
C CYS A 12 2.01 -14.86 -1.79
N GLY A 13 1.31 -14.22 -0.86
CA GLY A 13 1.11 -12.77 -0.88
C GLY A 13 2.41 -12.00 -0.63
N TRP A 14 2.37 -10.72 -0.96
CA TRP A 14 3.47 -9.76 -0.82
C TRP A 14 4.30 -9.90 0.47
N ASP A 15 3.66 -10.03 1.63
CA ASP A 15 4.35 -10.12 2.92
C ASP A 15 5.27 -11.35 3.00
N VAL A 16 4.79 -12.49 2.51
CA VAL A 16 5.55 -13.75 2.46
C VAL A 16 6.73 -13.63 1.49
N VAL A 17 6.49 -13.04 0.32
CA VAL A 17 7.51 -12.84 -0.72
C VAL A 17 8.61 -11.90 -0.24
N ILE A 18 8.26 -10.85 0.51
CA ILE A 18 9.23 -9.93 1.10
C ILE A 18 10.04 -10.60 2.21
N GLU A 19 9.41 -11.36 3.09
CA GLU A 19 10.16 -12.08 4.14
C GLU A 19 11.11 -13.11 3.55
N GLN A 20 10.68 -13.86 2.52
CA GLN A 20 11.56 -14.77 1.80
C GLN A 20 12.74 -14.02 1.16
N ALA A 21 12.49 -12.88 0.53
CA ALA A 21 13.55 -12.05 -0.04
C ALA A 21 14.56 -11.57 0.99
N LYS A 22 14.09 -11.15 2.17
CA LYS A 22 14.96 -10.74 3.28
C LYS A 22 15.83 -11.90 3.77
N MET A 23 15.26 -13.10 3.88
CA MET A 23 16.03 -14.29 4.26
C MET A 23 17.13 -14.59 3.24
N GLU A 24 16.81 -14.61 1.94
CA GLU A 24 17.79 -14.85 0.88
C GLU A 24 18.86 -13.75 0.81
N ALA A 25 18.48 -12.49 1.05
CA ALA A 25 19.45 -11.39 1.14
C ALA A 25 20.46 -11.60 2.27
N ARG A 26 19.99 -12.01 3.45
CA ARG A 26 20.84 -12.30 4.61
C ARG A 26 21.76 -13.48 4.34
N LYS A 27 21.26 -14.56 3.73
CA LYS A 27 22.08 -15.73 3.33
C LYS A 27 23.20 -15.35 2.36
N ALA A 28 22.91 -14.43 1.43
CA ALA A 28 23.89 -13.91 0.47
C ALA A 28 24.81 -12.81 1.05
N GLY A 29 24.74 -12.52 2.36
CA GLY A 29 25.59 -11.51 3.02
C GLY A 29 25.19 -10.06 2.71
N GLY A 30 24.00 -9.83 2.16
CA GLY A 30 23.46 -8.50 1.89
C GLY A 30 22.59 -7.97 3.03
N ASN A 31 22.62 -6.66 3.21
CA ASN A 31 21.84 -5.93 4.22
C ASN A 31 20.84 -4.94 3.60
N VAL A 32 20.86 -4.76 2.28
CA VAL A 32 19.91 -3.91 1.55
C VAL A 32 19.30 -4.69 0.39
N LEU A 33 17.97 -4.61 0.26
CA LEU A 33 17.21 -5.15 -0.87
C LEU A 33 16.66 -4.02 -1.72
N LYS A 34 17.13 -3.93 -2.97
CA LYS A 34 16.59 -3.00 -3.96
C LYS A 34 15.64 -3.75 -4.90
N ILE A 35 14.34 -3.56 -4.70
CA ILE A 35 13.31 -4.12 -5.58
C ILE A 35 13.35 -3.37 -6.91
N ILE A 36 13.55 -4.12 -8.00
CA ILE A 36 13.62 -3.61 -9.37
C ILE A 36 12.27 -3.74 -10.05
N LYS A 37 11.58 -4.85 -9.82
CA LYS A 37 10.31 -5.16 -10.46
C LYS A 37 9.43 -5.91 -9.50
N HIS A 38 8.17 -5.53 -9.43
CA HIS A 38 7.11 -6.27 -8.76
C HIS A 38 6.01 -6.56 -9.77
N LEU A 39 5.64 -7.83 -9.87
CA LEU A 39 4.58 -8.35 -10.71
C LEU A 39 3.53 -8.95 -9.79
N PRO A 40 2.39 -8.28 -9.60
CA PRO A 40 1.29 -8.84 -8.81
C PRO A 40 0.64 -10.03 -9.54
N PRO A 41 -0.09 -10.89 -8.81
CA PRO A 41 -0.81 -12.00 -9.41
C PRO A 41 -1.80 -11.50 -10.46
N ASN A 42 -1.84 -12.16 -11.63
CA ASN A 42 -2.72 -11.82 -12.73
C ASN A 42 -3.47 -13.06 -13.25
N ALA A 43 -4.66 -12.85 -13.81
CA ALA A 43 -5.59 -13.91 -14.22
C ALA A 43 -5.06 -14.86 -15.33
N MET A 44 -3.91 -14.57 -15.94
CA MET A 44 -3.27 -15.34 -17.01
C MET A 44 -1.83 -15.75 -16.66
N GLY A 45 -1.42 -15.59 -15.39
CA GLY A 45 -0.12 -15.96 -14.86
C GLY A 45 -0.23 -16.61 -13.47
N SER A 46 0.86 -16.62 -12.70
CA SER A 46 0.88 -17.29 -11.39
C SER A 46 0.05 -16.53 -10.36
N ALA A 47 -0.54 -17.28 -9.43
CA ALA A 47 -1.36 -16.79 -8.33
C ALA A 47 -0.56 -16.03 -7.25
N CYS A 48 0.75 -15.88 -7.43
CA CYS A 48 1.67 -15.35 -6.43
C CYS A 48 2.36 -14.06 -6.88
N ASP A 49 2.63 -13.18 -5.90
CA ASP A 49 3.45 -12.00 -6.11
C ASP A 49 4.86 -12.43 -6.56
N ARG A 50 5.37 -11.84 -7.63
CA ARG A 50 6.73 -12.09 -8.12
C ARG A 50 7.56 -10.83 -8.03
N ILE A 51 8.72 -10.91 -7.41
CA ILE A 51 9.64 -9.79 -7.32
C ILE A 51 11.00 -10.11 -7.92
N THR A 52 11.57 -9.10 -8.57
CA THR A 52 12.99 -9.07 -8.93
C THR A 52 13.66 -8.03 -8.07
N ALA A 53 14.68 -8.44 -7.32
CA ALA A 53 15.44 -7.56 -6.45
C ALA A 53 16.95 -7.77 -6.63
N LYS A 54 17.72 -6.69 -6.43
CA LYS A 54 19.17 -6.73 -6.23
C LYS A 54 19.45 -6.79 -4.73
N ILE A 55 20.27 -7.75 -4.34
CA ILE A 55 20.84 -7.84 -3.00
C ILE A 55 22.09 -6.96 -3.02
N LEU A 56 22.16 -6.03 -2.09
CA LEU A 56 23.27 -5.08 -1.94
C LEU A 56 23.86 -5.27 -0.54
N LYS A 57 25.18 -5.09 -0.45
CA LYS A 57 25.92 -5.01 0.81
C LYS A 57 26.45 -3.59 0.93
N VAL A 58 25.89 -2.84 1.87
CA VAL A 58 26.34 -1.50 2.23
C VAL A 58 27.18 -1.64 3.49
N GLU A 59 28.48 -1.36 3.38
CA GLU A 59 29.40 -1.54 4.53
C GLU A 59 29.41 -0.33 5.44
N ASN A 60 29.14 0.85 4.88
CA ASN A 60 29.11 2.10 5.62
C ASN A 60 27.78 2.22 6.42
N PRO A 61 27.83 2.27 7.77
CA PRO A 61 26.66 2.46 8.61
C PRO A 61 25.91 3.76 8.31
N ASP A 62 26.61 4.82 7.89
CA ASP A 62 26.03 6.13 7.57
C ASP A 62 25.25 6.10 6.25
N GLU A 63 25.61 5.22 5.32
CA GLU A 63 24.82 5.01 4.10
C GLU A 63 23.58 4.17 4.38
N LEU A 64 23.68 3.20 5.30
CA LEU A 64 22.54 2.42 5.77
C LEU A 64 21.52 3.28 6.50
N SER A 65 21.97 4.21 7.37
CA SER A 65 21.07 5.16 8.05
C SER A 65 20.39 6.07 7.04
N LYS A 66 21.13 6.65 6.08
CA LYS A 66 20.56 7.46 4.99
C LYS A 66 19.55 6.69 4.14
N ILE A 67 19.78 5.40 3.86
CA ILE A 67 18.82 4.57 3.11
C ILE A 67 17.56 4.29 3.94
N LYS A 68 17.70 4.04 5.25
CA LYS A 68 16.56 3.87 6.16
C LYS A 68 15.76 5.17 6.31
N GLU A 69 16.45 6.29 6.49
CA GLU A 69 15.87 7.64 6.62
C GLU A 69 15.18 8.10 5.33
N ASN A 70 15.77 7.87 4.15
CA ASN A 70 15.11 8.14 2.86
C ASN A 70 13.88 7.27 2.62
N LYS A 71 13.80 6.08 3.23
CA LYS A 71 12.61 5.22 3.15
C LYS A 71 11.49 5.68 4.09
N ILE A 72 11.86 6.31 5.21
CA ILE A 72 10.96 6.74 6.29
C ILE A 72 10.52 8.21 6.14
N SER A 73 11.27 9.03 5.41
CA SER A 73 11.19 10.50 5.50
C SER A 73 11.41 11.16 4.13
N ILE A 74 10.52 10.90 3.18
CA ILE A 74 10.33 11.87 2.09
C ILE A 74 9.20 12.78 2.57
N VAL A 75 9.54 13.60 3.57
CA VAL A 75 8.74 14.74 4.00
C VAL A 75 9.17 15.88 3.12
N ASP A 76 8.41 16.16 2.05
CA ASP A 76 8.65 17.35 1.25
C ASP A 76 8.26 18.58 2.08
N SER A 77 9.27 19.24 2.67
CA SER A 77 9.09 20.37 3.58
C SER A 77 8.54 21.62 2.89
N THR A 78 8.37 21.60 1.56
CA THR A 78 7.72 22.67 0.81
C THR A 78 6.19 22.60 0.88
N TRP A 79 5.62 21.47 1.30
CA TRP A 79 4.17 21.28 1.34
C TRP A 79 3.62 21.50 2.75
N ASN A 80 2.68 22.44 2.87
CA ASN A 80 1.93 22.70 4.11
C ASN A 80 0.72 21.75 4.24
N TYR A 81 0.81 20.57 3.63
CA TYR A 81 -0.26 19.57 3.55
C TYR A 81 0.34 18.17 3.36
N ALA A 82 -0.42 17.14 3.69
CA ALA A 82 -0.13 15.75 3.36
C ALA A 82 -0.93 15.32 2.13
N LYS A 83 -0.39 14.39 1.35
CA LYS A 83 -1.13 13.76 0.24
C LYS A 83 -1.62 12.38 0.65
N LEU A 84 -2.92 12.16 0.55
CA LEU A 84 -3.53 10.85 0.73
C LEU A 84 -4.01 10.33 -0.62
N PHE A 85 -3.39 9.26 -1.08
CA PHE A 85 -3.77 8.52 -2.28
C PHE A 85 -4.74 7.41 -1.89
N VAL A 86 -6.02 7.63 -2.17
CA VAL A 86 -7.09 6.67 -1.90
C VAL A 86 -7.38 5.89 -3.18
N TYR A 87 -7.39 4.56 -3.09
CA TYR A 87 -7.69 3.74 -4.25
C TYR A 87 -8.45 2.47 -3.89
N ARG A 88 -9.31 2.04 -4.81
CA ARG A 88 -10.04 0.78 -4.73
C ARG A 88 -9.89 0.00 -6.02
N GLN A 89 -9.31 -1.19 -5.93
CA GLN A 89 -9.26 -2.13 -7.04
C GLN A 89 -10.68 -2.62 -7.37
N GLY A 90 -10.92 -2.94 -8.65
CA GLY A 90 -12.17 -3.58 -9.07
C GLY A 90 -12.33 -4.96 -8.42
N GLY A 91 -13.56 -5.31 -8.04
CA GLY A 91 -13.86 -6.57 -7.36
C GLY A 91 -15.30 -6.65 -6.90
N VAL A 92 -15.57 -7.48 -5.88
CA VAL A 92 -16.91 -7.68 -5.28
C VAL A 92 -17.52 -6.34 -4.87
N GLY A 93 -18.82 -6.15 -5.15
CA GLY A 93 -19.55 -4.92 -4.85
C GLY A 93 -19.22 -3.77 -5.81
N ALA A 94 -19.03 -4.04 -7.10
CA ALA A 94 -18.64 -3.04 -8.10
C ALA A 94 -19.62 -1.86 -8.26
N LEU A 95 -20.90 -2.07 -7.93
CA LEU A 95 -21.95 -1.03 -7.93
C LEU A 95 -22.03 -0.24 -6.61
N VAL A 96 -21.36 -0.72 -5.56
CA VAL A 96 -21.42 -0.12 -4.24
C VAL A 96 -20.30 0.90 -4.12
N GLY A 97 -20.64 2.14 -3.74
CA GLY A 97 -19.68 3.16 -3.33
C GLY A 97 -20.01 3.66 -1.94
N TYR A 98 -18.99 4.04 -1.18
CA TYR A 98 -19.14 4.54 0.18
C TYR A 98 -18.32 5.81 0.39
N ASP A 99 -18.70 6.60 1.37
CA ASP A 99 -17.98 7.81 1.75
C ASP A 99 -16.87 7.47 2.73
N LEU A 100 -15.69 8.05 2.47
CA LEU A 100 -14.53 7.96 3.32
C LEU A 100 -14.43 9.24 4.14
N TYR A 101 -14.23 9.07 5.44
CA TYR A 101 -14.17 10.13 6.42
C TYR A 101 -12.76 10.24 6.99
N LEU A 102 -12.36 11.47 7.32
CA LEU A 102 -11.19 11.79 8.12
C LEU A 102 -11.65 12.59 9.34
N GLY A 103 -11.61 11.96 10.52
CA GLY A 103 -12.29 12.50 11.69
C GLY A 103 -13.79 12.63 11.40
N ASP A 104 -14.34 13.83 11.55
CA ASP A 104 -15.77 14.10 11.32
C ASP A 104 -16.10 14.57 9.90
N SER A 105 -15.09 14.74 9.03
CA SER A 105 -15.26 15.31 7.69
C SER A 105 -15.21 14.24 6.60
N VAL A 106 -16.15 14.27 5.66
CA VAL A 106 -16.08 13.46 4.44
C VAL A 106 -14.97 13.99 3.55
N ILE A 107 -14.04 13.12 3.14
CA ILE A 107 -12.90 13.49 2.28
C ILE A 107 -13.09 13.06 0.83
N CYS A 108 -13.75 11.93 0.57
CA CYS A 108 -14.11 11.52 -0.78
C CYS A 108 -15.15 10.40 -0.77
N ARG A 109 -15.74 10.14 -1.95
CA ARG A 109 -16.54 8.94 -2.20
C ARG A 109 -15.72 7.89 -2.93
N VAL A 110 -15.55 6.72 -2.33
CA VAL A 110 -14.79 5.59 -2.88
C VAL A 110 -15.70 4.74 -3.76
N LYS A 111 -15.44 4.74 -5.07
CA LYS A 111 -16.15 3.92 -6.06
C LYS A 111 -15.30 2.71 -6.46
N SER A 112 -15.94 1.71 -7.06
CA SER A 112 -15.20 0.57 -7.62
C SER A 112 -14.25 1.03 -8.73
N ASN A 113 -13.04 0.44 -8.77
CA ASN A 113 -12.00 0.76 -9.75
C ASN A 113 -11.69 2.27 -9.86
N SER A 114 -11.65 2.96 -8.71
CA SER A 114 -11.39 4.40 -8.65
C SER A 114 -10.11 4.69 -7.87
N LYS A 115 -9.47 5.81 -8.21
CA LYS A 115 -8.31 6.34 -7.51
C LYS A 115 -8.42 7.86 -7.42
N GLN A 116 -8.09 8.42 -6.27
CA GLN A 116 -8.20 9.84 -5.97
C GLN A 116 -7.01 10.29 -5.12
N GLU A 117 -6.51 11.49 -5.40
CA GLU A 117 -5.52 12.18 -4.58
C GLU A 117 -6.23 13.23 -3.74
N ILE A 118 -6.03 13.19 -2.43
CA ILE A 118 -6.66 14.10 -1.48
C ILE A 118 -5.56 14.85 -0.75
N LYS A 119 -5.67 16.18 -0.69
CA LYS A 119 -4.79 17.02 0.10
C LYS A 119 -5.37 17.17 1.50
N ILE A 120 -4.59 16.78 2.51
CA ILE A 120 -4.97 16.89 3.91
C ILE A 120 -4.18 18.04 4.54
N THR A 121 -4.89 19.06 5.00
CA THR A 121 -4.33 20.24 5.66
C THR A 121 -4.42 20.17 7.19
N LYS A 122 -4.93 19.06 7.74
CA LYS A 122 -4.98 18.77 9.17
C LYS A 122 -3.80 17.89 9.56
N LYS A 123 -2.93 18.37 10.44
CA LYS A 123 -1.78 17.63 10.98
C LYS A 123 -2.18 16.85 12.24
N GLY A 124 -1.48 15.75 12.50
CA GLY A 124 -1.56 14.98 13.74
C GLY A 124 -2.43 13.73 13.64
N MET A 125 -2.63 13.09 14.78
CA MET A 125 -3.38 11.84 14.88
C MET A 125 -4.84 12.05 14.48
N ASN A 126 -5.28 11.28 13.49
CA ASN A 126 -6.64 11.28 12.98
C ASN A 126 -7.07 9.82 12.71
N THR A 127 -8.35 9.65 12.39
CA THR A 127 -8.89 8.33 12.04
C THR A 127 -9.54 8.40 10.67
N LEU A 128 -9.10 7.53 9.78
CA LEU A 128 -9.77 7.28 8.51
C LEU A 128 -10.83 6.22 8.73
N TRP A 129 -12.07 6.49 8.37
CA TRP A 129 -13.14 5.50 8.53
C TRP A 129 -14.18 5.54 7.42
N ALA A 130 -14.86 4.42 7.23
CA ALA A 130 -15.95 4.26 6.29
C ALA A 130 -17.01 3.34 6.92
N LYS A 131 -18.28 3.56 6.58
CA LYS A 131 -19.38 2.76 7.11
C LYS A 131 -20.38 2.42 6.02
N THR A 132 -20.71 1.13 5.93
CA THR A 132 -21.89 0.62 5.21
C THR A 132 -22.72 -0.19 6.21
N GLU A 133 -22.72 -1.52 6.12
CA GLU A 133 -23.26 -2.43 7.14
C GLU A 133 -22.40 -2.45 8.41
N ALA A 134 -21.08 -2.32 8.24
CA ALA A 134 -20.12 -2.28 9.33
C ALA A 134 -19.20 -1.06 9.18
N LYS A 135 -18.72 -0.54 10.32
CA LYS A 135 -17.71 0.51 10.36
C LYS A 135 -16.33 -0.13 10.23
N ALA A 136 -15.51 0.37 9.31
CA ALA A 136 -14.08 0.09 9.24
C ALA A 136 -13.33 1.37 9.52
N GLU A 137 -12.29 1.29 10.34
CA GLU A 137 -11.50 2.44 10.75
C GLU A 137 -10.02 2.08 10.86
N VAL A 138 -9.17 3.05 10.53
CA VAL A 138 -7.72 2.92 10.59
C VAL A 138 -7.16 4.22 11.16
N PRO A 139 -6.41 4.18 12.27
CA PRO A 139 -5.71 5.36 12.78
C PRO A 139 -4.59 5.76 11.81
N ILE A 140 -4.39 7.05 11.65
CA ILE A 140 -3.34 7.62 10.82
C ILE A 140 -2.73 8.83 11.53
N ASP A 141 -1.40 8.84 11.65
CA ASP A 141 -0.67 10.02 12.09
C ASP A 141 -0.22 10.83 10.87
N ILE A 142 -0.76 12.03 10.73
CA ILE A 142 -0.61 12.85 9.53
C ILE A 142 0.50 13.87 9.73
N GLU A 143 1.54 13.74 8.93
CA GLU A 143 2.63 14.69 8.81
C GLU A 143 2.56 15.39 7.44
N PHE A 144 2.75 16.71 7.44
CA PHE A 144 2.86 17.47 6.19
C PHE A 144 4.09 17.04 5.39
N GLY A 145 4.02 17.20 4.06
CA GLY A 145 5.05 16.75 3.14
C GLY A 145 5.09 15.24 2.92
N ARG A 146 4.30 14.44 3.65
CA ARG A 146 4.22 12.99 3.45
C ARG A 146 3.14 12.57 2.47
N GLU A 147 3.40 11.44 1.84
CA GLU A 147 2.47 10.71 0.98
C GLU A 147 1.99 9.45 1.69
N TYR A 148 0.67 9.31 1.81
CA TYR A 148 0.00 8.16 2.40
C TYR A 148 -0.82 7.43 1.34
N TYR A 149 -0.88 6.11 1.44
CA TYR A 149 -1.62 5.27 0.50
C TYR A 149 -2.65 4.44 1.24
N LEU A 150 -3.92 4.66 0.92
CA LEU A 150 -5.05 3.95 1.51
C LEU A 150 -5.68 3.01 0.49
N ARG A 151 -5.52 1.71 0.73
CA ARG A 151 -6.20 0.66 -0.02
C ARG A 151 -7.59 0.46 0.54
N CYS A 152 -8.57 0.62 -0.32
CA CYS A 152 -9.97 0.41 -0.05
C CYS A 152 -10.47 -0.86 -0.75
N SER A 153 -11.16 -1.73 -0.03
CA SER A 153 -11.82 -2.91 -0.60
C SER A 153 -13.18 -3.16 0.06
N MET A 154 -13.92 -4.14 -0.47
CA MET A 154 -15.20 -4.58 0.09
C MET A 154 -15.09 -6.05 0.47
N GLY A 155 -15.45 -6.36 1.71
CA GLY A 155 -15.72 -7.72 2.16
C GLY A 155 -17.17 -8.10 1.92
N MET A 156 -17.44 -9.41 1.92
CA MET A 156 -18.80 -9.93 1.86
C MET A 156 -19.63 -9.42 3.05
N GLY A 157 -20.86 -9.01 2.76
CA GLY A 157 -21.86 -8.58 3.72
C GLY A 157 -23.20 -9.23 3.38
N VAL A 158 -24.24 -8.89 4.12
CA VAL A 158 -25.56 -9.52 3.96
C VAL A 158 -26.31 -8.95 2.74
N MET A 159 -26.15 -7.66 2.45
CA MET A 159 -26.77 -6.98 1.29
C MET A 159 -25.80 -6.06 0.53
N VAL A 160 -25.08 -5.17 1.21
CA VAL A 160 -24.29 -4.06 0.61
C VAL A 160 -22.77 -4.31 0.71
N GLY A 161 -22.33 -5.23 1.57
CA GLY A 161 -20.92 -5.53 1.79
C GLY A 161 -20.27 -4.61 2.83
N ARG A 162 -19.16 -5.06 3.43
CA ARG A 162 -18.46 -4.34 4.52
C ARG A 162 -17.18 -3.68 4.02
N PRO A 163 -16.93 -2.38 4.26
CA PRO A 163 -15.69 -1.74 3.84
C PRO A 163 -14.50 -2.39 4.55
N LYS A 164 -13.36 -2.43 3.86
CA LYS A 164 -12.07 -2.76 4.43
C LYS A 164 -11.10 -1.66 4.03
N LEU A 165 -10.47 -1.06 5.03
CA LEU A 165 -9.50 0.01 4.89
C LEU A 165 -8.14 -0.50 5.35
N GLN A 166 -7.10 -0.25 4.57
CA GLN A 166 -5.74 -0.64 4.91
C GLN A 166 -4.77 0.46 4.49
N LEU A 167 -3.97 0.96 5.43
CA LEU A 167 -2.81 1.78 5.12
C LEU A 167 -1.69 0.88 4.60
N VAL A 168 -1.16 1.25 3.45
CA VAL A 168 -0.16 0.45 2.73
C VAL A 168 1.16 1.22 2.66
N ASP A 169 2.27 0.49 2.69
CA ASP A 169 3.60 1.06 2.45
C ASP A 169 3.62 1.86 1.14
N ARG A 170 4.37 2.96 1.14
CA ARG A 170 4.47 3.88 0.00
C ARG A 170 4.85 3.18 -1.31
N MET A 171 5.81 2.26 -1.29
CA MET A 171 6.26 1.62 -2.54
C MET A 171 5.16 0.76 -3.14
N GLN A 172 4.52 -0.06 -2.30
CA GLN A 172 3.43 -0.94 -2.71
C GLN A 172 2.19 -0.13 -3.10
N GLY A 173 1.79 0.83 -2.26
CA GLY A 173 0.65 1.70 -2.50
C GLY A 173 0.80 2.51 -3.79
N LYS A 174 1.99 3.04 -4.08
CA LYS A 174 2.26 3.76 -5.33
C LYS A 174 2.14 2.86 -6.55
N LEU A 175 2.64 1.63 -6.46
CA LEU A 175 2.53 0.65 -7.55
C LEU A 175 1.06 0.31 -7.82
N GLU A 176 0.30 -0.02 -6.78
CA GLU A 176 -1.11 -0.38 -6.90
C GLU A 176 -1.99 0.78 -7.38
N TYR A 177 -1.75 1.98 -6.86
CA TYR A 177 -2.42 3.20 -7.29
C TYR A 177 -2.19 3.48 -8.80
N ASN A 178 -0.98 3.23 -9.29
CA ASN A 178 -0.63 3.41 -10.69
C ASN A 178 -1.21 2.32 -11.60
N LEU A 179 -1.39 1.10 -11.11
CA LEU A 179 -1.99 -0.01 -11.87
C LEU A 179 -3.50 0.21 -12.14
N ILE A 180 -4.19 0.97 -11.30
CA ILE A 180 -5.60 1.31 -11.53
C ILE A 180 -5.70 2.26 -12.73
N LYS A 181 -6.23 1.74 -13.83
CA LYS A 181 -6.60 2.53 -14.99
C LYS A 181 -7.83 3.35 -14.63
N SER A 182 -7.67 4.68 -14.56
CA SER A 182 -8.83 5.57 -14.49
C SER A 182 -9.63 5.35 -15.77
N LYS A 183 -10.88 4.93 -15.63
CA LYS A 183 -11.87 5.12 -16.70
C LYS A 183 -12.37 6.56 -16.64
#